data_AF-A0AA42EGH2-F1
#
_entry.id   AF-A0AA42EGH2-F1
#
_cell.length_a   1.000
_cell.length_b   1.000
_cell.length_c   1.000
_cell.angle_alpha   90.00
_cell.angle_beta   90.00
_cell.angle_gamma   90.00
#
_symmetry.space_group_name_H-M   'P 1'
#
loop_
_entity.id
_entity.type
_entity.pdbx_description
1 polymer ?
#
loop_
_entity_poly.entity_id
_entity_poly.type
_entity_poly.pdbx_seq_one_letter_code
_entity_poly.pdbx_strand_id
1 'polypeptide(L)'
;MKNFKMEINRMKFPVFILSALLCSCYLANGSPSSVEFWVKNGKKISINEVRSCQEKSFLSLGKRFEFLKSQFYKNGEYHPDQNSIYYKEYSEYRREASRRNAQCFYGLGYRFKAPLPWCLAQDGDNTRICTENMKYRN
;
A
#
# COMPACT_ATOMS: atom_id res chain seq x y z
N MET A 1 55.38 18.05 36.07
CA MET A 1 54.38 16.97 36.20
C MET A 1 53.38 17.08 35.04
N LYS A 2 53.33 16.01 34.23
CA LYS A 2 52.34 15.58 33.23
C LYS A 2 51.46 16.65 32.51
N ASN A 3 51.80 16.84 31.24
CA ASN A 3 50.89 17.24 30.16
C ASN A 3 49.71 16.27 30.04
N PHE A 4 48.49 16.79 29.86
CA PHE A 4 47.37 16.01 29.34
C PHE A 4 46.73 16.79 28.19
N LYS A 5 47.19 16.50 26.97
CA LYS A 5 46.61 16.99 25.73
C LYS A 5 45.61 15.92 25.27
N MET A 6 44.32 16.19 25.40
CA MET A 6 43.28 15.32 24.89
C MET A 6 42.97 15.75 23.45
N GLU A 7 43.55 15.05 22.49
CA GLU A 7 43.18 15.20 21.07
C GLU A 7 41.85 14.47 20.83
N ILE A 8 40.77 15.23 20.74
CA ILE A 8 39.48 14.71 20.30
C ILE A 8 39.46 14.75 18.76
N ASN A 9 39.55 13.56 18.17
CA ASN A 9 39.43 13.32 16.74
C ASN A 9 38.12 13.91 16.17
N ARG A 10 38.25 14.94 15.32
CA ARG A 10 37.21 15.40 14.40
C ARG A 10 37.07 14.39 13.26
N MET A 11 35.95 13.65 13.19
CA MET A 11 35.17 13.37 11.97
C MET A 11 34.14 12.26 12.20
N LYS A 12 32.98 12.41 11.54
CA LYS A 12 31.89 11.42 11.29
C LYS A 12 30.60 11.49 12.13
N PHE A 13 30.39 12.52 12.95
CA PHE A 13 29.09 12.70 13.61
C PHE A 13 27.92 13.18 12.70
N PRO A 14 28.11 14.00 11.63
CA PRO A 14 26.96 14.53 10.89
C PRO A 14 26.32 13.54 9.91
N VAL A 15 26.99 12.44 9.56
CA VAL A 15 26.50 11.45 8.57
C VAL A 15 25.45 10.51 9.19
N PHE A 16 25.56 10.19 10.48
CA PHE A 16 24.61 9.34 11.19
C PHE A 16 23.26 10.02 11.42
N ILE A 17 23.26 11.35 11.65
CA ILE A 17 22.02 12.12 11.86
C ILE A 17 21.23 12.24 10.56
N LEU A 18 21.91 12.45 9.42
CA LEU A 18 21.27 12.60 8.12
C LEU A 18 20.62 11.28 7.63
N SER A 19 21.26 10.14 7.90
CA SER A 19 20.71 8.82 7.56
C SER A 19 19.49 8.46 8.43
N ALA A 20 19.49 8.82 9.72
CA ALA A 20 18.33 8.63 10.59
C ALA A 20 17.13 9.50 10.17
N LEU A 21 17.37 10.75 9.76
CA LEU A 21 16.32 11.68 9.33
C LEU A 21 15.63 11.26 8.02
N LEU A 22 16.38 10.66 7.08
CA LEU A 22 15.82 10.14 5.84
C LEU A 22 14.94 8.90 6.06
N CYS A 23 15.22 8.09 7.08
CA CYS A 23 14.36 6.96 7.46
C CYS A 23 13.04 7.40 8.12
N SER A 24 13.02 8.51 8.87
CA SER A 24 11.81 8.99 9.56
C SER A 24 10.70 9.47 8.64
N CYS A 25 10.99 9.92 7.41
CA CYS A 25 9.95 10.37 6.48
C CYS A 25 9.09 9.22 5.91
N TYR A 26 9.64 8.01 5.84
CA TYR A 26 8.89 6.82 5.39
C TYR A 26 7.89 6.36 6.46
N LEU A 27 8.23 6.53 7.74
CA LEU A 27 7.41 6.09 8.87
C LEU A 27 6.16 6.96 9.10
N ALA A 28 6.21 8.25 8.77
CA ALA A 28 5.11 9.17 9.05
C ALA A 28 3.97 9.15 8.01
N ASN A 29 4.27 8.82 6.75
CA ASN A 29 3.31 8.90 5.63
C ASN A 29 2.70 7.54 5.26
N GLY A 30 3.10 6.47 5.94
CA GLY A 30 2.71 5.11 5.60
C GLY A 30 3.19 4.66 4.22
N SER A 31 3.06 3.38 3.96
CA SER A 31 3.42 2.77 2.70
C SER A 31 2.49 3.24 1.57
N PRO A 32 3.01 3.48 0.36
CA PRO A 32 2.19 3.84 -0.80
C PRO A 32 1.17 2.76 -1.14
N SER A 33 0.11 3.15 -1.85
CA SER A 33 -0.94 2.23 -2.30
C SER A 33 -0.38 1.13 -3.20
N SER A 34 -0.87 -0.11 -3.04
CA SER A 34 -0.47 -1.24 -3.90
C SER A 34 -0.74 -1.01 -5.39
N VAL A 35 -1.70 -0.13 -5.72
CA VAL A 35 -2.06 0.23 -7.09
C VAL A 35 -0.88 0.83 -7.84
N GLU A 36 0.02 1.53 -7.14
CA GLU A 36 1.19 2.18 -7.74
C GLU A 36 2.22 1.21 -8.30
N PHE A 37 2.17 -0.06 -7.89
CA PHE A 37 3.11 -1.08 -8.33
C PHE A 37 2.61 -1.88 -9.53
N TRP A 38 1.46 -1.53 -10.10
CA TRP A 38 0.99 -2.10 -11.35
C TRP A 38 1.59 -1.32 -12.52
N VAL A 39 2.49 -1.97 -13.26
CA VAL A 39 3.30 -1.34 -14.30
C VAL A 39 3.13 -2.03 -15.66
N LYS A 40 2.94 -1.24 -16.72
CA LYS A 40 2.92 -1.68 -18.13
C LYS A 40 3.85 -0.76 -18.93
N ASN A 41 4.83 -1.34 -19.63
CA ASN A 41 5.81 -0.59 -20.43
C ASN A 41 6.48 0.57 -19.65
N GLY A 42 6.87 0.30 -18.40
CA GLY A 42 7.50 1.28 -17.51
C GLY A 42 6.56 2.35 -16.94
N LYS A 43 5.26 2.33 -17.26
CA LYS A 43 4.26 3.30 -16.79
C LYS A 43 3.35 2.69 -15.73
N LYS A 44 3.06 3.45 -14.67
CA LYS A 44 2.05 3.10 -13.67
C LYS A 44 0.66 3.05 -14.30
N ILE A 45 -0.23 2.22 -13.76
CA ILE A 45 -1.63 2.17 -14.17
C ILE A 45 -2.31 3.53 -14.05
N SER A 46 -3.11 3.90 -15.05
CA SER A 46 -3.82 5.18 -15.06
C SER A 46 -5.04 5.16 -14.14
N ILE A 47 -5.45 6.33 -13.63
CA ILE A 47 -6.64 6.47 -12.80
C ILE A 47 -7.91 5.97 -13.52
N ASN A 48 -8.01 6.18 -14.84
CA ASN A 48 -9.15 5.74 -15.62
C ASN A 48 -9.22 4.21 -15.73
N GLU A 49 -8.08 3.53 -15.93
CA GLU A 49 -8.03 2.07 -15.93
C GLU A 49 -8.32 1.49 -14.54
N VAL A 50 -7.81 2.13 -13.47
CA VAL A 50 -8.13 1.76 -12.09
C VAL A 50 -9.64 1.84 -11.85
N ARG A 51 -10.25 2.98 -12.19
CA ARG A 51 -11.69 3.21 -12.02
C ARG A 51 -12.51 2.20 -12.82
N SER A 52 -12.15 1.96 -14.07
CA SER A 52 -12.84 0.97 -14.91
C SER A 52 -12.82 -0.44 -14.33
N CYS A 53 -11.67 -0.88 -13.79
CA CYS A 53 -11.57 -2.18 -13.13
C CYS A 53 -12.36 -2.23 -11.81
N GLN A 54 -12.30 -1.15 -11.01
CA GLN A 54 -13.06 -1.05 -9.76
C GLN A 54 -14.57 -1.09 -9.99
N GLU A 55 -15.08 -0.36 -10.98
CA GLU A 55 -16.49 -0.39 -11.38
C GLU A 55 -16.93 -1.81 -11.75
N LYS A 56 -16.18 -2.49 -12.62
CA LYS A 56 -16.45 -3.89 -12.99
C LYS A 56 -16.43 -4.82 -11.79
N SER A 57 -15.44 -4.66 -10.91
CA SER A 57 -15.33 -5.46 -9.69
C SER A 57 -16.54 -5.24 -8.78
N PHE A 58 -16.89 -3.99 -8.48
CA PHE A 58 -18.00 -3.66 -7.57
C PHE A 58 -19.35 -4.12 -8.11
N LEU A 59 -19.60 -3.95 -9.41
CA LEU A 59 -20.79 -4.49 -10.07
C LEU A 59 -20.91 -6.01 -9.88
N SER A 60 -19.79 -6.74 -9.94
CA SER A 60 -19.78 -8.19 -9.76
C SER A 60 -19.99 -8.67 -8.32
N LEU A 61 -19.81 -7.80 -7.33
CA LEU A 61 -20.00 -8.12 -5.90
C LEU A 61 -21.45 -7.91 -5.43
N GLY A 62 -22.26 -7.25 -6.24
CA GLY A 62 -23.71 -7.14 -6.06
C GLY A 62 -24.15 -6.20 -4.94
N LYS A 63 -25.47 -6.19 -4.70
CA LYS A 63 -26.14 -5.21 -3.81
C LYS A 63 -25.69 -5.30 -2.35
N ARG A 64 -25.27 -6.48 -1.87
CA ARG A 64 -24.78 -6.63 -0.49
C ARG A 64 -23.50 -5.83 -0.26
N PHE A 65 -22.59 -5.82 -1.23
CA PHE A 65 -21.38 -5.02 -1.15
C PHE A 65 -21.70 -3.52 -1.10
N GLU A 66 -22.63 -3.04 -1.94
CA GLU A 66 -23.04 -1.63 -1.94
C GLU A 66 -23.67 -1.21 -0.61
N PHE A 67 -24.51 -2.08 -0.02
CA PHE A 67 -25.04 -1.86 1.33
C PHE A 67 -23.93 -1.77 2.37
N LEU A 68 -22.98 -2.73 2.39
CA LEU A 68 -21.89 -2.71 3.36
C LEU A 68 -21.02 -1.47 3.18
N LYS A 69 -20.70 -1.10 1.93
CA LYS A 69 -19.94 0.11 1.61
C LYS A 69 -20.61 1.36 2.14
N SER A 70 -21.94 1.49 2.03
CA SER A 70 -22.65 2.67 2.55
C SER A 70 -22.61 2.80 4.07
N GLN A 71 -22.33 1.71 4.80
CA GLN A 71 -22.12 1.78 6.26
C GLN A 71 -20.79 2.46 6.63
N PHE A 72 -19.78 2.36 5.76
CA PHE A 72 -18.43 2.87 6.01
C PHE A 72 -18.07 4.12 5.21
N TYR A 73 -18.96 4.61 4.35
CA TYR A 73 -18.73 5.82 3.57
C TYR A 73 -19.78 6.88 3.88
N LYS A 74 -19.35 8.07 4.31
CA LYS A 74 -20.22 9.23 4.54
C LYS A 74 -19.71 10.39 3.70
N ASN A 75 -20.57 11.03 2.92
CA ASN A 75 -20.19 12.13 2.02
C ASN A 75 -19.00 11.82 1.08
N GLY A 76 -18.83 10.56 0.71
CA GLY A 76 -17.70 10.10 -0.12
C GLY A 76 -16.41 9.78 0.66
N GLU A 77 -16.37 10.04 1.96
CA GLU A 77 -15.22 9.76 2.83
C GLU A 77 -15.34 8.40 3.50
N TYR A 78 -14.21 7.70 3.60
CA TYR A 78 -14.14 6.40 4.28
C TYR A 78 -13.98 6.57 5.79
N HIS A 79 -14.95 6.09 6.55
CA HIS A 79 -14.96 6.07 8.01
C HIS A 79 -14.97 4.61 8.48
N PRO A 80 -13.79 3.99 8.69
CA PRO A 80 -13.70 2.64 9.22
C PRO A 80 -14.20 2.60 10.66
N ASP A 81 -15.28 1.86 10.91
CA ASP A 81 -15.66 1.41 12.25
C ASP A 81 -15.29 -0.06 12.39
N GLN A 82 -14.16 -0.35 13.03
CA GLN A 82 -13.68 -1.71 13.22
C GLN A 82 -14.55 -2.52 14.19
N ASN A 83 -15.36 -1.85 15.02
CA ASN A 83 -16.29 -2.49 15.96
C ASN A 83 -17.66 -2.77 15.34
N SER A 84 -17.89 -2.31 14.11
CA SER A 84 -19.13 -2.58 13.39
C SER A 84 -19.30 -4.08 13.16
N ILE A 85 -20.52 -4.58 13.38
CA ILE A 85 -20.90 -5.96 13.03
C ILE A 85 -20.66 -6.26 11.54
N TYR A 86 -20.66 -5.22 10.69
CA TYR A 86 -20.46 -5.33 9.25
C TYR A 86 -18.99 -5.31 8.84
N TYR A 87 -18.07 -4.95 9.74
CA TYR A 87 -16.67 -4.71 9.38
C TYR A 87 -16.00 -5.95 8.80
N LYS A 88 -16.19 -7.10 9.45
CA LYS A 88 -15.59 -8.36 9.00
C LYS A 88 -16.07 -8.74 7.61
N GLU A 89 -17.39 -8.76 7.39
CA GLU A 89 -17.98 -9.08 6.10
C GLU A 89 -17.52 -8.09 5.01
N TYR A 90 -17.54 -6.80 5.32
CA TYR A 90 -17.07 -5.77 4.40
C TYR A 90 -15.59 -5.92 4.06
N SER A 91 -14.74 -6.32 5.02
CA SER A 91 -13.32 -6.58 4.80
C SER A 91 -13.09 -7.73 3.81
N GLU A 92 -13.92 -8.77 3.86
CA GLU A 92 -13.88 -9.92 2.95
C GLU A 92 -14.27 -9.49 1.53
N TYR A 93 -15.35 -8.70 1.40
CA TYR A 93 -15.72 -8.13 0.11
C TYR A 93 -14.64 -7.21 -0.48
N ARG A 94 -13.98 -6.38 0.35
CA ARG A 94 -12.85 -5.54 -0.13
C ARG A 94 -11.68 -6.40 -0.61
N ARG A 95 -11.40 -7.51 0.08
CA ARG A 95 -10.37 -8.47 -0.34
C ARG A 95 -10.72 -9.12 -1.69
N GLU A 96 -11.96 -9.53 -1.86
CA GLU A 96 -12.45 -10.07 -3.13
C GLU A 96 -12.40 -9.02 -4.25
N ALA A 97 -12.79 -7.77 -3.96
CA ALA A 97 -12.66 -6.67 -4.90
C ALA A 97 -11.20 -6.46 -5.33
N SER A 98 -10.27 -6.50 -4.37
CA SER A 98 -8.83 -6.36 -4.63
C SER A 98 -8.31 -7.45 -5.58
N ARG A 99 -8.73 -8.71 -5.39
CA ARG A 99 -8.36 -9.83 -6.28
C ARG A 99 -8.90 -9.65 -7.70
N ARG A 100 -10.15 -9.19 -7.84
CA ARG A 100 -10.79 -8.92 -9.14
C ARG A 100 -10.13 -7.76 -9.86
N ASN A 101 -9.81 -6.69 -9.12
CA ASN A 101 -9.04 -5.56 -9.66
C ASN A 101 -7.67 -6.02 -10.17
N ALA A 102 -6.95 -6.83 -9.40
CA ALA A 102 -5.66 -7.37 -9.81
C ALA A 102 -5.76 -8.23 -11.09
N GLN A 103 -6.78 -9.08 -11.21
CA GLN A 103 -7.05 -9.83 -12.44
C GLN A 103 -7.31 -8.90 -13.63
N CYS A 104 -8.12 -7.87 -13.44
CA CYS A 104 -8.43 -6.87 -14.46
C CYS A 104 -7.16 -6.12 -14.90
N PHE A 105 -6.34 -5.65 -13.95
CA PHE A 105 -5.07 -4.98 -14.24
C PHE A 105 -4.13 -5.89 -15.05
N TYR A 106 -4.01 -7.16 -14.65
CA TYR A 106 -3.23 -8.14 -15.37
C TYR A 106 -3.73 -8.35 -16.81
N GLY A 107 -5.06 -8.45 -17.00
CA GLY A 107 -5.70 -8.56 -18.31
C GLY A 107 -5.48 -7.33 -19.21
N LEU A 108 -5.31 -6.14 -18.63
CA LEU A 108 -4.93 -4.92 -19.34
C LEU A 108 -3.42 -4.86 -19.70
N GLY A 109 -2.65 -5.90 -19.37
CA GLY A 109 -1.22 -6.02 -19.64
C GLY A 109 -0.31 -5.47 -18.55
N TYR A 110 -0.85 -5.10 -17.38
CA TYR A 110 -0.02 -4.67 -16.25
C TYR A 110 0.61 -5.86 -15.54
N ARG A 111 1.75 -5.61 -14.88
CA ARG A 111 2.41 -6.56 -13.98
C ARG A 111 2.61 -5.94 -12.62
N PHE A 112 2.47 -6.75 -11.58
CA PHE A 112 2.68 -6.31 -10.21
C PHE A 112 4.17 -6.33 -9.88
N LYS A 113 4.75 -5.16 -9.67
CA LYS A 113 6.19 -4.93 -9.49
C LYS A 113 6.49 -4.21 -8.17
N ALA A 114 5.90 -4.69 -7.07
CA ALA A 114 6.18 -4.13 -5.75
C ALA A 114 7.62 -4.46 -5.29
N PRO A 115 8.35 -3.50 -4.69
CA PRO A 115 9.67 -3.74 -4.16
C PRO A 115 9.59 -4.51 -2.84
N LEU A 116 10.59 -5.35 -2.55
CA LEU A 116 10.63 -6.18 -1.34
C LEU A 116 10.47 -5.36 -0.04
N PRO A 117 11.11 -4.18 0.14
CA PRO A 117 10.87 -3.35 1.32
C PRO A 117 9.39 -3.00 1.54
N TRP A 118 8.64 -2.72 0.47
CA TRP A 118 7.20 -2.44 0.58
C TRP A 118 6.43 -3.68 1.03
N CYS A 119 6.75 -4.86 0.47
CA CYS A 119 6.12 -6.12 0.87
C CYS A 119 6.35 -6.48 2.34
N LEU A 120 7.46 -6.03 2.94
CA LEU A 120 7.84 -6.33 4.33
C LEU A 120 7.42 -5.24 5.32
N ALA A 121 6.90 -4.11 4.85
CA ALA A 121 6.43 -3.05 5.72
C ALA A 121 5.24 -3.52 6.58
N GLN A 122 5.28 -3.18 7.87
CA GLN A 122 4.35 -3.65 8.91
C GLN A 122 3.15 -2.72 9.11
N ASP A 123 2.94 -1.77 8.21
CA ASP A 123 1.96 -0.68 8.31
C ASP A 123 0.65 -0.96 7.56
N GLY A 124 0.28 -2.23 7.43
CA GLY A 124 -0.98 -2.66 6.81
C GLY A 124 -0.91 -4.08 6.24
N ASP A 125 -1.63 -4.30 5.14
CA ASP A 125 -1.79 -5.60 4.49
C ASP A 125 -0.72 -5.90 3.42
N ASN A 126 0.40 -5.18 3.40
CA ASN A 126 1.34 -5.19 2.28
C ASN A 126 1.91 -6.58 1.99
N THR A 127 2.29 -7.34 3.03
CA THR A 127 2.79 -8.71 2.88
C THR A 127 1.76 -9.63 2.24
N ARG A 128 0.49 -9.53 2.65
CA ARG A 128 -0.61 -10.31 2.07
C ARG A 128 -0.84 -9.92 0.62
N ILE A 129 -0.92 -8.62 0.33
CA ILE A 129 -1.12 -8.10 -1.03
C ILE A 129 0.02 -8.54 -1.95
N CYS A 130 1.27 -8.49 -1.48
CA CYS A 130 2.39 -9.01 -2.24
C CYS A 130 2.23 -10.49 -2.54
N THR A 131 1.96 -11.31 -1.51
CA THR A 131 1.79 -12.77 -1.65
C THR A 131 0.70 -13.11 -2.66
N GLU A 132 -0.46 -12.47 -2.58
CA GLU A 132 -1.60 -12.72 -3.47
C GLU A 132 -1.32 -12.32 -4.93
N ASN A 133 -0.50 -11.29 -5.15
CA ASN A 133 -0.20 -10.75 -6.47
C ASN A 133 1.12 -11.22 -7.08
N MET A 134 1.91 -12.04 -6.38
CA MET A 134 3.17 -12.60 -6.92
C MET A 134 2.97 -13.31 -8.25
N LYS A 135 1.82 -13.96 -8.44
CA LYS A 135 1.44 -14.65 -9.68
C LYS A 135 1.29 -13.73 -10.90
N TYR A 136 1.16 -12.42 -10.70
CA TYR A 136 1.05 -11.42 -11.76
C TYR A 136 2.36 -10.66 -12.01
N ARG A 137 3.48 -11.16 -11.48
CA ARG A 137 4.79 -10.50 -11.58
C ARG A 137 5.39 -10.59 -12.98
N ASN A 138 5.11 -11.66 -13.72
CA ASN A 138 5.69 -11.96 -15.03
C ASN A 138 4.61 -12.14 -16.08
#